data_AF-A0A5M3WM30-F1
#
_entry.id   AF-A0A5M3WM30-F1
#
_cell.length_a   1.000
_cell.length_b   1.000
_cell.length_c   1.000
_cell.angle_alpha   90.00
_cell.angle_beta   90.00
_cell.angle_gamma   90.00
#
_symmetry.space_group_name_H-M   'P 1'
#
loop_
_entity.id
_entity.type
_entity.pdbx_description
1 polymer ?
#
loop_
_entity_poly.entity_id
_entity_poly.type
_entity_poly.pdbx_seq_one_letter_code
_entity_poly.pdbx_strand_id
1 'polypeptide(L)'
;MVTANVAYVVIASVAQHPIRGHARRLIAECLRLGALDELTELRLAQWAHMLGFRGHFSTKSRRYSTTLGALRAAREEHQRQDAITTGRLPLFEEDTVLVVAEWQCAGRGMSVGDAVIAGALTSTSSSRPGGPHDF
;
A
#
# COMPACT_ATOMS: atom_id res chain seq x y z
N MET A 1 15.24 19.22 28.00
CA MET A 1 13.95 19.93 27.79
C MET A 1 13.69 20.38 26.34
N VAL A 2 14.54 20.06 25.35
CA VAL A 2 14.37 20.51 23.95
C VAL A 2 13.64 19.46 23.08
N THR A 3 13.75 18.17 23.41
CA THR A 3 13.21 17.05 22.60
C THR A 3 11.68 16.95 22.60
N ALA A 4 11.02 17.29 23.72
CA ALA A 4 9.56 17.29 23.82
C ALA A 4 8.90 18.37 22.93
N ASN A 5 9.60 19.48 22.68
CA ASN A 5 9.08 20.61 21.92
C ASN A 5 9.03 20.29 20.41
N VAL A 6 10.02 19.55 19.89
CA VAL A 6 10.05 19.12 18.48
C VAL A 6 8.97 18.08 18.18
N ALA A 7 8.78 17.09 19.06
CA ALA A 7 7.75 16.08 18.87
C ALA A 7 6.33 16.69 18.86
N TYR A 8 6.05 17.65 19.75
CA TYR A 8 4.77 18.33 19.83
C TYR A 8 4.47 19.18 18.57
N VAL A 9 5.46 19.93 18.08
CA VAL A 9 5.32 20.76 16.87
C VAL A 9 5.06 19.90 15.62
N VAL A 10 5.72 18.74 15.49
CA VAL A 10 5.52 17.86 14.34
C VAL A 10 4.14 17.18 14.38
N ILE A 11 3.68 16.74 15.56
CA ILE A 11 2.31 16.17 15.71
C ILE A 11 1.24 17.22 15.38
N ALA A 12 1.43 18.47 15.78
CA ALA A 12 0.53 19.59 15.46
C ALA A 12 0.50 19.93 13.96
N SER A 13 1.62 19.74 13.23
CA SER A 13 1.71 19.95 11.78
C SER A 13 0.95 18.87 10.98
N VAL A 14 1.06 17.60 11.38
CA VAL A 14 0.30 16.49 10.76
C VAL A 14 -1.22 16.74 10.88
N ALA A 15 -1.64 17.49 11.90
CA ALA A 15 -3.06 17.75 12.10
C ALA A 15 -3.72 18.57 10.99
N GLN A 16 -2.92 19.37 10.27
CA GLN A 16 -3.34 20.34 9.25
C GLN A 16 -3.58 19.69 7.88
N HIS A 17 -3.20 18.43 7.71
CA HIS A 17 -3.41 17.68 6.46
C HIS A 17 -4.65 16.79 6.53
N PRO A 18 -5.37 16.58 5.41
CA PRO A 18 -6.55 15.71 5.33
C PRO A 18 -6.15 14.22 5.34
N ILE A 19 -5.45 13.80 6.40
CA ILE A 19 -4.98 12.43 6.62
C ILE A 19 -6.00 11.68 7.46
N ARG A 20 -6.37 10.46 7.04
CA ARG A 20 -7.26 9.55 7.78
C ARG A 20 -6.75 9.33 9.20
N GLY A 21 -7.66 9.26 10.19
CA GLY A 21 -7.30 9.16 11.61
C GLY A 21 -6.39 7.97 11.97
N HIS A 22 -6.50 6.85 11.25
CA HIS A 22 -5.59 5.72 11.42
C HIS A 22 -4.15 6.04 11.01
N ALA A 23 -3.93 6.62 9.83
CA ALA A 23 -2.60 7.01 9.36
C ALA A 23 -1.98 8.10 10.24
N ARG A 24 -2.80 9.04 10.74
CA ARG A 24 -2.38 10.04 11.73
C ARG A 24 -1.83 9.42 13.02
N ARG A 25 -2.52 8.40 13.55
CA ARG A 25 -2.07 7.64 14.72
C ARG A 25 -0.75 6.91 14.47
N LEU A 26 -0.59 6.29 13.30
CA LEU A 26 0.67 5.62 12.92
C LEU A 26 1.84 6.60 12.85
N ILE A 27 1.66 7.74 12.17
CA ILE A 27 2.71 8.76 12.04
C ILE A 27 3.14 9.28 13.42
N ALA A 28 2.16 9.63 14.28
CA ALA A 28 2.44 10.13 15.62
C ALA A 28 3.23 9.11 16.45
N GLU A 29 2.86 7.82 16.37
CA GLU A 29 3.53 6.77 17.12
C GLU A 29 4.97 6.52 16.62
N CYS A 30 5.21 6.60 15.31
CA CYS A 30 6.57 6.49 14.77
C CYS A 30 7.48 7.66 15.16
N LEU A 31 6.92 8.87 15.27
CA LEU A 31 7.66 10.02 15.78
C LEU A 31 7.98 9.84 17.28
N ARG A 32 7.02 9.33 18.06
CA ARG A 32 7.21 9.04 19.48
C ARG A 32 8.30 7.99 19.71
N LEU A 33 8.24 6.88 18.97
CA LEU A 33 9.22 5.79 19.06
C LEU A 33 10.58 6.17 18.47
N GLY A 34 10.60 7.03 17.45
CA GLY A 34 11.83 7.55 16.85
C GLY A 34 12.64 8.49 17.76
N ALA A 35 12.07 8.91 18.89
CA ALA A 35 12.77 9.69 19.92
C ALA A 35 13.44 8.80 21.00
N LEU A 36 13.29 7.47 20.92
CA LEU A 36 13.94 6.53 21.83
C LEU A 36 15.31 6.12 21.27
N ASP A 37 16.37 6.37 22.05
CA ASP A 37 17.76 6.08 21.64
C ASP A 37 17.96 4.60 21.26
N GLU A 38 17.30 3.69 21.98
CA GLU A 38 17.31 2.23 21.74
C GLU A 38 16.80 1.83 20.35
N LEU A 39 16.00 2.69 19.71
CA LEU A 39 15.35 2.42 18.42
C LEU A 39 15.89 3.30 17.28
N THR A 40 16.98 4.04 17.52
CA THR A 40 17.57 4.97 16.54
C THR A 40 17.86 4.31 15.19
N GLU A 41 18.40 3.09 15.21
CA GLU A 41 18.72 2.28 14.02
C GLU A 41 17.51 2.00 13.13
N LEU A 42 16.30 1.98 13.69
CA LEU A 42 15.06 1.72 12.93
C LEU A 42 14.60 2.93 12.11
N ARG A 43 15.15 4.13 12.39
CA ARG A 43 14.87 5.39 11.66
C ARG A 43 13.37 5.69 11.49
N LEU A 44 12.54 5.32 12.48
CA LEU A 44 11.08 5.34 12.40
C LEU A 44 10.50 6.72 12.05
N ALA A 45 11.07 7.79 12.62
CA ALA A 45 10.65 9.16 12.32
C ALA A 45 10.87 9.53 10.84
N GLN A 46 11.94 9.04 10.23
CA GLN A 46 12.29 9.35 8.83
C GLN A 46 11.35 8.63 7.85
N TRP A 47 10.87 7.44 8.22
CA TRP A 47 9.98 6.62 7.40
C TRP A 47 8.48 6.82 7.72
N ALA A 48 8.12 7.67 8.69
CA ALA A 48 6.74 7.85 9.14
C ALA A 48 5.77 8.19 7.99
N HIS A 49 6.21 8.97 7.02
CA HIS A 49 5.42 9.37 5.85
C HIS A 49 5.18 8.23 4.84
N MET A 50 6.02 7.17 4.86
CA MET A 50 5.89 6.00 3.98
C MET A 50 4.97 4.90 4.56
N LEU A 51 4.68 4.94 5.85
CA LEU A 51 3.83 3.95 6.51
C LEU A 51 2.35 4.02 6.06
N GLY A 52 1.99 5.05 5.30
CA GLY A 52 0.67 5.21 4.68
C GLY A 52 0.61 4.96 3.17
N PHE A 53 1.74 4.84 2.45
CA PHE A 53 1.73 4.77 0.98
C PHE A 53 2.97 4.06 0.41
N ARG A 54 2.78 3.11 -0.53
CA ARG A 54 3.80 2.31 -1.24
C ARG A 54 4.58 1.25 -0.43
N GLY A 55 3.95 0.68 0.59
CA GLY A 55 4.00 -0.78 0.77
C GLY A 55 5.19 -1.39 1.50
N HIS A 56 5.85 -0.70 2.43
CA HIS A 56 6.72 -1.37 3.41
C HIS A 56 6.14 -1.21 4.82
N PHE A 57 4.99 -1.86 5.02
CA PHE A 57 4.31 -1.98 6.32
C PHE A 57 4.84 -3.16 7.15
N SER A 58 5.66 -4.03 6.55
CA SER A 58 6.16 -5.22 7.24
C SER A 58 7.63 -5.03 7.60
N THR A 59 7.89 -4.57 8.83
CA THR A 59 9.16 -4.88 9.48
C THR A 59 9.12 -6.36 9.86
N LYS A 60 9.59 -7.21 8.95
CA LYS A 60 9.62 -8.66 9.18
C LYS A 60 10.69 -8.97 10.23
N SER A 61 10.27 -9.20 11.48
CA SER A 61 11.17 -9.80 12.46
C SER A 61 11.36 -11.29 12.10
N ARG A 62 12.61 -11.78 12.07
CA ARG A 62 12.86 -13.22 11.79
C ARG A 62 12.24 -14.13 12.84
N ARG A 63 12.06 -13.64 14.08
CA ARG A 63 11.57 -14.42 15.23
C ARG A 63 10.05 -14.43 15.37
N TYR A 64 9.36 -13.36 14.99
CA TYR A 64 7.93 -13.21 15.26
C TYR A 64 7.06 -13.07 14.00
N SER A 65 7.67 -12.99 12.80
CA SER A 65 6.93 -12.86 11.55
C SER A 65 7.02 -14.13 10.71
N THR A 66 5.87 -14.72 10.41
CA THR A 66 5.73 -15.74 9.35
C THR A 66 6.19 -15.18 8.00
N THR A 67 6.66 -16.05 7.10
CA THR A 67 7.09 -15.61 5.78
C THR A 67 5.87 -15.41 4.88
N LEU A 68 5.92 -14.39 4.01
CA LEU A 68 4.88 -14.23 2.99
C LEU A 68 4.79 -15.47 2.08
N GLY A 69 5.87 -16.23 1.91
CA GLY A 69 5.86 -17.53 1.22
C GLY A 69 5.00 -18.57 1.95
N ALA A 70 5.20 -18.75 3.26
CA ALA A 70 4.40 -19.65 4.07
C ALA A 70 2.90 -19.26 4.07
N LEU A 71 2.60 -17.96 4.13
CA LEU A 71 1.23 -17.47 4.03
C LEU A 71 0.61 -17.65 2.62
N ARG A 72 1.40 -17.66 1.55
CA ARG A 72 0.90 -17.95 0.20
C ARG A 72 0.60 -19.44 0.05
N ALA A 73 1.55 -20.30 0.44
CA ALA A 73 1.38 -21.75 0.42
C ALA A 73 0.16 -22.20 1.25
N ALA A 74 -0.03 -21.65 2.46
CA ALA A 74 -1.20 -21.95 3.29
C ALA A 74 -2.53 -21.54 2.64
N ARG A 75 -2.55 -20.43 1.88
CA ARG A 75 -3.75 -20.02 1.13
C ARG A 75 -3.99 -20.90 -0.08
N GLU A 76 -2.95 -21.27 -0.83
CA GLU A 76 -3.04 -22.19 -1.96
C GLU A 76 -3.60 -23.54 -1.51
N GLU A 77 -3.10 -24.07 -0.40
CA GLU A 77 -3.57 -25.32 0.19
C GLU A 77 -5.03 -25.24 0.63
N HIS A 78 -5.42 -24.17 1.31
CA HIS A 78 -6.82 -23.95 1.69
C HIS A 78 -7.74 -23.87 0.47
N GLN A 79 -7.35 -23.12 -0.57
CA GLN A 79 -8.12 -23.02 -1.81
C GLN A 79 -8.24 -24.36 -2.53
N ARG A 80 -7.18 -25.17 -2.52
CA ARG A 80 -7.18 -26.53 -3.06
C ARG A 80 -8.18 -27.42 -2.32
N GLN A 81 -8.15 -27.41 -0.99
CA GLN A 81 -9.09 -28.17 -0.16
C GLN A 81 -10.54 -27.71 -0.34
N ASP A 82 -10.79 -26.40 -0.42
CA ASP A 82 -12.11 -25.84 -0.68
C ASP A 82 -12.62 -26.23 -2.08
N ALA A 83 -11.75 -26.20 -3.09
CA ALA A 83 -12.09 -26.60 -4.46
C ALA A 83 -12.43 -28.09 -4.54
N ILE A 84 -11.71 -28.95 -3.82
CA ILE A 84 -12.03 -30.38 -3.69
C ILE A 84 -13.37 -30.57 -2.97
N THR A 85 -13.56 -29.95 -1.82
CA THR A 85 -14.77 -30.10 -0.99
C THR A 85 -16.03 -29.63 -1.71
N THR A 86 -15.91 -28.57 -2.52
CA THR A 86 -17.03 -28.01 -3.30
C THR A 86 -17.21 -28.71 -4.66
N GLY A 87 -16.40 -29.73 -4.98
CA GLY A 87 -16.47 -30.47 -6.24
C GLY A 87 -16.01 -29.67 -7.48
N ARG A 88 -15.31 -28.54 -7.27
CA ARG A 88 -14.69 -27.74 -8.35
C ARG A 88 -13.41 -28.37 -8.89
N LEU A 89 -12.73 -29.17 -8.06
CA LEU A 89 -11.60 -30.00 -8.46
C LEU A 89 -11.90 -31.47 -8.12
N PRO A 90 -11.62 -32.42 -9.04
CA PRO A 90 -11.61 -33.84 -8.69
C PRO A 90 -10.50 -34.15 -7.68
N LEU A 91 -10.75 -35.11 -6.79
CA LEU A 91 -9.70 -35.77 -6.02
C LEU A 91 -8.92 -36.68 -6.97
N PHE A 92 -7.76 -36.21 -7.45
CA PHE A 92 -6.80 -37.07 -8.13
C PHE A 92 -5.83 -37.67 -7.10
N GLU A 93 -5.32 -38.87 -7.35
CA GLU A 93 -4.10 -39.35 -6.68
C GLU A 93 -2.95 -38.37 -6.99
N GLU A 94 -2.04 -38.17 -6.03
CA GLU A 94 -1.04 -37.08 -5.98
C GLU A 94 -0.13 -36.97 -7.22
N ASP A 95 -0.16 -37.96 -8.12
CA ASP A 95 0.68 -38.05 -9.33
C ASP A 95 0.07 -37.43 -10.60
N THR A 96 -1.17 -36.92 -10.57
CA THR A 96 -1.79 -36.33 -11.78
C THR A 96 -1.72 -34.80 -11.76
N VAL A 97 -0.66 -34.26 -12.35
CA VAL A 97 -0.53 -32.81 -12.57
C VAL A 97 -1.38 -32.38 -13.77
N LEU A 98 -2.56 -31.83 -13.52
CA LEU A 98 -3.33 -31.11 -14.54
C LEU A 98 -2.75 -29.68 -14.68
N VAL A 99 -1.91 -29.46 -15.69
CA VAL A 99 -1.42 -28.12 -16.04
C VAL A 99 -2.47 -27.41 -16.89
N VAL A 100 -3.25 -26.51 -16.29
CA VAL A 100 -4.06 -25.52 -17.02
C VAL A 100 -3.57 -24.13 -16.64
N ALA A 101 -2.68 -23.57 -17.43
CA ALA A 101 -2.21 -22.20 -17.26
C ALA A 101 -1.69 -21.64 -18.59
N GLU A 102 -2.55 -21.56 -19.60
CA GLU A 102 -2.27 -20.71 -20.76
C GLU A 102 -2.68 -19.28 -20.41
N TRP A 103 -1.68 -18.44 -20.13
CA TRP A 103 -1.88 -17.02 -19.90
C TRP A 103 -1.30 -16.26 -21.09
N GLN A 104 -2.17 -15.66 -21.89
CA GLN A 104 -1.76 -14.69 -22.90
C GLN A 104 -1.93 -13.27 -22.36
N CYS A 105 -0.95 -12.41 -22.66
CA CYS A 105 -1.09 -10.99 -22.40
C CYS A 105 -2.26 -10.45 -23.24
N ALA A 106 -3.33 -10.00 -22.58
CA ALA A 106 -4.51 -9.44 -23.25
C ALA A 106 -4.26 -8.04 -23.87
N GLY A 107 -3.03 -7.52 -23.74
CA GLY A 107 -2.62 -6.22 -24.25
C GLY A 107 -1.96 -5.35 -23.16
N ARG A 108 -1.27 -4.30 -23.60
CA ARG A 108 -0.79 -3.21 -22.74
C ARG A 108 -1.72 -2.02 -22.97
N GLY A 109 -2.12 -1.33 -21.89
CA GLY A 109 -3.11 -0.24 -21.94
C GLY A 109 -2.73 0.91 -22.88
N MET A 110 -3.65 1.88 -23.00
CA MET A 110 -3.71 2.91 -24.06
C MET A 110 -4.49 2.44 -25.29
N SER A 111 -5.64 1.82 -25.02
CA SER A 111 -6.67 1.57 -26.03
C SER A 111 -7.21 2.89 -26.60
N VAL A 112 -7.92 2.82 -27.73
CA VAL A 112 -8.63 3.99 -28.29
C VAL A 112 -9.59 4.60 -27.25
N GLY A 113 -10.23 3.77 -26.42
CA GLY A 113 -11.07 4.23 -25.31
C GLY A 113 -10.29 5.00 -24.24
N ASP A 114 -9.12 4.48 -23.85
CA ASP A 114 -8.24 5.16 -22.88
C ASP A 114 -7.76 6.53 -23.40
N ALA A 115 -7.49 6.63 -24.71
CA ALA A 115 -7.09 7.88 -25.35
C ALA A 115 -8.20 8.94 -25.33
N VAL A 116 -9.46 8.54 -25.54
CA VAL A 116 -10.62 9.43 -25.45
C VAL A 116 -10.82 9.94 -24.02
N ILE A 117 -10.69 9.05 -23.02
CA ILE A 117 -10.80 9.41 -21.60
C ILE A 117 -9.66 10.38 -21.21
N ALA A 118 -8.43 10.09 -21.61
CA ALA A 118 -7.29 10.98 -21.35
C ALA A 118 -7.45 12.35 -21.99
N GLY A 119 -7.99 12.41 -23.22
CA GLY A 119 -8.33 13.66 -23.89
C GLY A 119 -9.39 14.48 -23.14
N ALA A 120 -10.45 13.83 -22.67
CA ALA A 120 -11.53 14.49 -21.90
C ALA A 120 -11.05 15.05 -20.55
N LEU A 121 -10.15 14.35 -19.87
CA LEU A 121 -9.54 14.83 -18.61
C LEU A 121 -8.64 16.03 -18.85
N THR A 122 -7.90 16.05 -19.97
CA THR A 122 -6.98 17.13 -20.31
C THR A 122 -7.74 18.38 -20.77
N SER A 123 -8.82 18.23 -21.54
CA SER A 123 -9.62 19.34 -22.05
C SER A 123 -10.39 20.10 -20.96
N THR A 124 -10.74 19.43 -19.85
CA THR A 124 -11.51 20.04 -18.74
C THR A 124 -10.64 20.94 -17.83
N SER A 125 -9.31 20.93 -18.00
CA SER A 125 -8.39 21.70 -17.15
C SER A 125 -8.08 23.14 -17.61
N SER A 126 -8.64 23.58 -18.74
CA SER A 126 -8.44 24.94 -19.26
C SER A 126 -9.70 25.80 -19.15
N SER A 127 -10.01 26.30 -17.95
CA SER A 127 -10.77 27.54 -17.81
C SER A 127 -10.46 28.25 -16.48
N ARG A 128 -9.42 29.07 -16.48
CA ARG A 128 -9.41 30.29 -15.67
C ARG A 128 -9.25 31.48 -16.62
N PRO A 129 -10.33 32.19 -16.98
CA PRO A 129 -10.17 33.46 -17.66
C PRO A 129 -9.56 34.45 -16.66
N GLY A 130 -8.29 34.79 -16.84
CA GLY A 130 -7.68 35.93 -16.18
C GLY A 130 -8.34 37.19 -16.73
N GLY A 131 -9.18 37.84 -15.91
CA GLY A 131 -9.69 39.18 -16.22
C GLY A 131 -8.55 40.21 -16.21
N PRO A 132 -8.67 41.29 -17.00
CA PRO A 132 -7.64 42.32 -17.07
C PRO A 132 -7.51 43.04 -15.71
N HIS A 133 -6.27 43.13 -15.23
CA HIS A 133 -5.93 44.00 -14.10
C HIS A 133 -5.85 45.44 -14.62
N ASP A 134 -6.86 46.24 -14.30
CA ASP A 134 -6.80 47.70 -14.45
C ASP A 134 -6.57 48.36 -13.07
N PHE A 135 -5.51 49.19 -13.04
CA PHE A 135 -5.00 50.15 -12.06
C PHE A 135 -4.49 49.67 -10.69
#